data_AF-A0A023G8C0-F1
#
_entry.id   AF-A0A023G8C0-F1
#
_cell.length_a   1.000
_cell.length_b   1.000
_cell.length_c   1.000
_cell.angle_alpha   90.00
_cell.angle_beta   90.00
_cell.angle_gamma   90.00
#
_symmetry.space_group_name_H-M   'P 1'
#
loop_
_entity.id
_entity.type
_entity.pdbx_description
1 polymer ?
#
loop_
_entity_poly.entity_id
_entity_poly.type
_entity_poly.pdbx_seq_one_letter_code
_entity_poly.pdbx_strand_id
1 'polypeptide(L)'
;KSLSDLIIYLATMLNAVELRFLDMTDPMITFQLNYVMTDLNDEVLCWKDGQVDINATLEIMKSLAMKEVFNRCDIAVLMTSEDLVYFEDEEIGSDADGVAFTGGVCGAEKVAVVEDTPYTYNGVHRLAHEVAHILGASHDNASALEKFPGYPGSESCPWSHGYLMSYCEGRRNRYKLSNCSRNQVRFIYRTLRKECTDVSEEACYTSDFYPGMNITRREFCKLMHLGEPTAKPKHKRSSRHEQCRIKCCWKYEDFVGVCQVHYMSEGLKCGPSKTCKRGVCARHQWNKSIRRSVQTQHTNLIPSNKAF
;
A
#
# COMPACT_ATOMS: atom_id res chain seq x y z
N LYS A 1 8.83 -19.67 1.18
CA LYS A 1 8.76 -19.18 -0.22
C LYS A 1 10.11 -18.59 -0.60
N SER A 2 10.39 -18.43 -1.89
CA SER A 2 11.65 -17.86 -2.38
C SER A 2 11.62 -16.32 -2.40
N LEU A 3 12.79 -15.68 -2.49
CA LEU A 3 12.91 -14.25 -2.75
C LEU A 3 12.19 -13.83 -4.04
N SER A 4 12.22 -14.67 -5.07
CA SER A 4 11.50 -14.43 -6.33
C SER A 4 9.99 -14.32 -6.12
N ASP A 5 9.41 -15.19 -5.28
CA ASP A 5 7.99 -15.11 -4.95
C ASP A 5 7.63 -13.81 -4.23
N LEU A 6 8.51 -13.33 -3.35
CA LEU A 6 8.35 -12.04 -2.67
C LEU A 6 8.41 -10.89 -3.67
N ILE A 7 9.42 -10.85 -4.53
CA ILE A 7 9.57 -9.80 -5.55
C ILE A 7 8.32 -9.71 -6.44
N ILE A 8 7.80 -10.85 -6.91
CA ILE A 8 6.59 -10.88 -7.73
C ILE A 8 5.36 -10.42 -6.93
N TYR A 9 5.28 -10.78 -5.65
CA TYR A 9 4.24 -10.29 -4.76
C TYR A 9 4.29 -8.76 -4.64
N LEU A 10 5.45 -8.18 -4.34
CA LEU A 10 5.64 -6.73 -4.23
C LEU A 10 5.31 -5.99 -5.53
N ALA A 11 5.81 -6.48 -6.67
CA ALA A 11 5.52 -5.88 -7.97
C ALA A 11 4.01 -5.93 -8.30
N THR A 12 3.34 -7.05 -7.98
CA THR A 12 1.89 -7.21 -8.15
C THR A 12 1.09 -6.27 -7.23
N MET A 13 1.56 -6.08 -6.00
CA MET A 13 0.99 -5.14 -5.04
C MET A 13 1.10 -3.70 -5.56
N LEU A 14 2.28 -3.34 -6.08
CA LEU A 14 2.58 -1.99 -6.59
C LEU A 14 1.72 -1.64 -7.81
N ASN A 15 1.45 -2.59 -8.71
CA ASN A 15 0.50 -2.42 -9.80
C ASN A 15 -0.89 -1.99 -9.29
N ALA A 16 -1.36 -2.55 -8.17
CA ALA A 16 -2.64 -2.19 -7.57
C ALA A 16 -2.62 -0.84 -6.85
N VAL A 17 -1.48 -0.47 -6.27
CA VAL A 17 -1.24 0.88 -5.70
C VAL A 17 -1.30 1.93 -6.79
N GLU A 18 -0.62 1.72 -7.92
CA GLU A 18 -0.60 2.66 -9.05
C GLU A 18 -2.01 3.01 -9.55
N LEU A 19 -2.96 2.06 -9.52
CA LEU A 19 -4.35 2.31 -9.89
C LEU A 19 -5.02 3.41 -9.05
N ARG A 20 -4.54 3.69 -7.84
CA ARG A 20 -5.07 4.74 -6.95
C ARG A 20 -4.71 6.15 -7.41
N PHE A 21 -3.61 6.26 -8.15
CA PHE A 21 -3.01 7.53 -8.57
C PHE A 21 -3.35 7.90 -10.03
N LEU A 22 -4.09 7.08 -10.78
CA LEU A 22 -4.42 7.34 -12.19
C LEU A 22 -5.13 8.67 -12.47
N ASP A 23 -5.79 9.27 -11.47
CA ASP A 23 -6.47 10.55 -11.62
C ASP A 23 -5.52 11.75 -11.40
N MET A 24 -4.23 11.49 -11.13
CA MET A 24 -3.13 12.46 -11.19
C MET A 24 -2.57 12.50 -12.61
N THR A 25 -2.88 13.57 -13.34
CA THR A 25 -2.46 13.79 -14.73
C THR A 25 -1.45 14.93 -14.87
N ASP A 26 -1.24 15.70 -13.81
CA ASP A 26 -0.32 16.82 -13.74
C ASP A 26 0.12 16.97 -12.26
N PRO A 27 1.30 16.46 -11.87
CA PRO A 27 2.09 15.50 -12.64
C PRO A 27 1.37 14.15 -12.78
N MET A 28 1.76 13.36 -13.79
CA MET A 28 1.43 11.94 -13.84
C MET A 28 2.35 11.17 -12.89
N ILE A 29 1.80 10.20 -12.17
CA ILE A 29 2.55 9.39 -11.20
C ILE A 29 2.54 7.93 -11.65
N THR A 30 3.73 7.34 -11.72
CA THR A 30 3.96 5.92 -12.00
C THR A 30 4.95 5.38 -10.97
N PHE A 31 4.84 4.11 -10.61
CA PHE A 31 5.71 3.50 -9.60
C PHE A 31 6.61 2.43 -10.22
N GLN A 32 7.83 2.31 -9.69
CA GLN A 32 8.80 1.31 -10.09
C GLN A 32 9.30 0.57 -8.85
N LEU A 33 9.41 -0.76 -8.94
CA LEU A 33 10.07 -1.56 -7.89
C LEU A 33 11.52 -1.80 -8.31
N ASN A 34 12.46 -1.09 -7.67
CA ASN A 34 13.87 -1.13 -8.05
C ASN A 34 14.72 -2.01 -7.11
N TYR A 35 14.45 -1.95 -5.80
CA TYR A 35 15.22 -2.70 -4.80
C TYR A 35 14.28 -3.40 -3.82
N VAL A 36 14.67 -4.61 -3.44
CA VAL A 36 14.01 -5.39 -2.38
C VAL A 36 15.12 -5.83 -1.43
N MET A 37 15.04 -5.38 -0.19
CA MET A 37 15.92 -5.79 0.89
C MET A 37 15.14 -6.74 1.79
N THR A 38 15.77 -7.84 2.21
CA THR A 38 15.20 -8.80 3.16
C THR A 38 16.06 -8.87 4.41
N ASP A 39 15.53 -9.50 5.47
CA ASP A 39 16.26 -9.81 6.69
C ASP A 39 16.72 -8.57 7.49
N LEU A 40 15.99 -7.46 7.37
CA LEU A 40 16.21 -6.22 8.14
C LEU A 40 15.44 -6.17 9.47
N ASN A 41 14.65 -7.21 9.79
CA ASN A 41 13.65 -7.13 10.86
C ASN A 41 14.25 -6.83 12.24
N ASP A 42 15.34 -7.50 12.61
CA ASP A 42 15.96 -7.33 13.94
C ASP A 42 16.67 -5.96 14.08
N GLU A 43 17.01 -5.32 12.97
CA GLU A 43 17.70 -4.02 12.93
C GLU A 43 16.75 -2.83 12.78
N VAL A 44 15.56 -3.05 12.21
CA VAL A 44 14.62 -1.97 11.83
C VAL A 44 13.38 -1.94 12.71
N LEU A 45 12.81 -3.09 13.08
CA LEU A 45 11.59 -3.13 13.91
C LEU A 45 11.92 -2.78 15.35
N CYS A 46 11.30 -1.73 15.87
CA CYS A 46 11.46 -1.33 17.27
C CYS A 46 10.45 -2.10 18.14
N TRP A 47 10.92 -3.14 18.81
CA TRP A 47 10.10 -3.92 19.74
C TRP A 47 10.05 -3.30 21.13
N LYS A 48 8.84 -3.15 21.66
CA LYS A 48 8.58 -2.72 23.03
C LYS A 48 7.41 -3.52 23.60
N ASP A 49 7.59 -4.11 24.78
CA ASP A 49 6.58 -4.91 25.49
C ASP A 49 5.91 -6.00 24.62
N GLY A 50 6.66 -6.58 23.69
CA GLY A 50 6.19 -7.64 22.79
C GLY A 50 5.39 -7.16 21.58
N GLN A 51 5.25 -5.84 21.39
CA GLN A 51 4.64 -5.22 20.21
C GLN A 51 5.65 -4.36 19.45
N VAL A 52 5.34 -4.00 18.20
CA VAL A 52 6.19 -3.11 17.39
C VAL A 52 5.70 -1.67 17.52
N ASP A 53 6.56 -0.78 18.04
CA ASP A 53 6.31 0.66 18.06
C ASP A 53 6.50 1.22 16.66
N ILE A 54 5.39 1.63 16.03
CA ILE A 54 5.40 2.07 14.63
C ILE A 54 6.14 3.41 14.44
N ASN A 55 6.07 4.32 15.41
CA ASN A 55 6.71 5.63 15.33
C ASN A 55 8.22 5.50 15.52
N ALA A 56 8.66 4.73 16.51
CA ALA A 56 10.07 4.46 16.71
C ALA A 56 10.68 3.71 15.51
N THR A 57 9.96 2.75 14.95
CA THR A 57 10.34 2.04 13.71
C THR A 57 10.49 3.01 12.53
N LEU A 58 9.56 3.95 12.35
CA LEU A 58 9.64 4.97 11.30
C LEU A 58 10.86 5.88 11.46
N GLU A 59 11.20 6.30 12.68
CA GLU A 59 12.38 7.13 12.96
C GLU A 59 13.69 6.36 12.72
N ILE A 60 13.73 5.04 12.98
CA ILE A 60 14.86 4.18 12.58
C ILE A 60 14.99 4.17 11.06
N MET A 61 13.89 3.97 10.32
CA MET A 61 13.88 4.02 8.85
C MET A 61 14.40 5.37 8.32
N LYS A 62 13.99 6.49 8.91
CA LYS A 62 14.49 7.83 8.57
C LYS A 62 15.99 7.97 8.84
N SER A 63 16.46 7.44 9.96
CA SER A 63 17.88 7.41 10.31
C SER A 63 18.71 6.61 9.30
N LEU A 64 18.18 5.49 8.79
CA LEU A 64 18.82 4.72 7.70
C LEU A 64 18.82 5.50 6.38
N ALA A 65 17.74 6.22 6.07
CA ALA A 65 17.71 7.10 4.90
C ALA A 65 18.76 8.22 4.98
N MET A 66 18.98 8.81 6.16
CA MET A 66 20.03 9.81 6.41
C MET A 66 21.45 9.24 6.26
N LYS A 67 21.64 7.95 6.58
CA LYS A 67 22.88 7.20 6.35
C LYS A 67 23.01 6.67 4.92
N GLU A 68 22.19 7.16 3.99
CA GLU A 68 22.20 6.81 2.57
C GLU A 68 21.88 5.35 2.23
N VAL A 69 21.33 4.56 3.17
CA VAL A 69 20.96 3.15 2.94
C VAL A 69 19.97 2.99 1.78
N PHE A 70 19.09 3.98 1.60
CA PHE A 70 18.07 4.01 0.55
C PHE A 70 18.37 5.04 -0.55
N ASN A 71 19.63 5.42 -0.79
CA ASN A 71 20.00 6.50 -1.70
C ASN A 71 19.59 6.29 -3.17
N ARG A 72 19.33 5.04 -3.60
CA ARG A 72 18.87 4.70 -4.96
C ARG A 72 17.34 4.67 -5.13
N CYS A 73 16.58 5.05 -4.10
CA CYS A 73 15.13 5.05 -4.13
C CYS A 73 14.57 6.44 -3.79
N ASP A 74 13.50 6.85 -4.47
CA ASP A 74 12.77 8.08 -4.12
C ASP A 74 11.90 7.90 -2.89
N ILE A 75 11.48 6.65 -2.63
CA ILE A 75 10.64 6.20 -1.51
C ILE A 75 11.15 4.83 -1.05
N ALA A 76 11.24 4.60 0.26
CA ALA A 76 11.53 3.30 0.85
C ALA A 76 10.39 2.89 1.80
N VAL A 77 9.92 1.66 1.70
CA VAL A 77 8.82 1.17 2.54
C VAL A 77 9.24 -0.10 3.24
N LEU A 78 9.13 -0.11 4.56
CA LEU A 78 9.19 -1.33 5.36
C LEU A 78 7.80 -1.96 5.33
N MET A 79 7.71 -3.19 4.86
CA MET A 79 6.48 -3.98 4.97
C MET A 79 6.68 -5.13 5.94
N THR A 80 5.72 -5.31 6.85
CA THR A 80 5.80 -6.33 7.90
C THR A 80 4.46 -7.04 8.08
N SER A 81 4.51 -8.26 8.59
CA SER A 81 3.33 -9.00 9.05
C SER A 81 3.11 -8.90 10.56
N GLU A 82 4.01 -8.23 11.28
CA GLU A 82 3.87 -7.98 12.71
C GLU A 82 2.76 -6.96 12.99
N ASP A 83 2.16 -7.09 14.17
CA ASP A 83 1.16 -6.15 14.68
C ASP A 83 1.83 -4.83 15.08
N LEU A 84 1.33 -3.72 14.54
CA LEU A 84 1.91 -2.40 14.72
C LEU A 84 1.03 -1.60 15.69
N VAL A 85 1.65 -0.90 16.63
CA VAL A 85 0.92 -0.07 17.61
C VAL A 85 1.55 1.31 17.73
N TYR A 86 0.72 2.29 18.07
CA TYR A 86 1.19 3.57 18.60
C TYR A 86 1.45 3.42 20.09
N PHE A 87 2.60 3.90 20.58
CA PHE A 87 2.84 4.07 22.00
C PHE A 87 2.49 5.50 22.44
N GLU A 88 1.81 5.63 23.58
CA GLU A 88 1.47 6.90 24.22
C GLU A 88 1.94 6.85 25.68
N ASP A 89 2.76 7.84 26.11
CA ASP A 89 3.29 7.92 27.48
C ASP A 89 3.88 6.60 28.02
N GLU A 90 4.63 5.92 27.16
CA GLU A 90 5.26 4.63 27.39
C GLU A 90 4.33 3.40 27.46
N GLU A 91 3.01 3.57 27.30
CA GLU A 91 2.02 2.48 27.26
C GLU A 91 1.58 2.16 25.82
N ILE A 92 1.08 0.94 25.61
CA ILE A 92 0.49 0.53 24.32
C ILE A 92 -0.81 1.33 24.12
N GLY A 93 -0.81 2.17 23.09
CA GLY A 93 -1.95 2.99 22.67
C GLY A 93 -2.85 2.26 21.67
N SER A 94 -3.09 2.87 20.51
CA SER A 94 -4.01 2.36 19.49
C SER A 94 -3.30 1.50 18.42
N ASP A 95 -4.06 0.56 17.84
CA ASP A 95 -3.63 -0.21 16.67
C ASP A 95 -3.26 0.74 15.51
N ALA A 96 -2.14 0.44 14.86
CA ALA A 96 -1.67 1.12 13.67
C ALA A 96 -1.57 0.11 12.53
N ASP A 97 -1.79 0.53 11.30
CA ASP A 97 -1.61 -0.35 10.13
C ASP A 97 -0.70 0.25 9.05
N GLY A 98 -0.27 1.50 9.27
CA GLY A 98 0.74 2.18 8.49
C GLY A 98 1.10 3.54 9.10
N VAL A 99 2.28 4.05 8.77
CA VAL A 99 2.72 5.41 9.09
C VAL A 99 3.76 5.88 8.07
N ALA A 100 3.74 7.18 7.77
CA ALA A 100 4.73 7.83 6.93
C ALA A 100 4.86 9.32 7.27
N PHE A 101 5.96 9.93 6.86
CA PHE A 101 6.08 11.39 6.87
C PHE A 101 5.36 12.00 5.66
N THR A 102 4.75 13.16 5.84
CA THR A 102 4.12 13.88 4.73
C THR A 102 5.14 14.72 3.95
N GLY A 103 5.18 14.56 2.63
CA GLY A 103 5.99 15.38 1.71
C GLY A 103 7.49 15.10 1.74
N GLY A 104 7.89 13.89 2.15
CA GLY A 104 9.29 13.50 2.35
C GLY A 104 10.01 12.92 1.13
N VAL A 105 9.34 12.80 -0.03
CA VAL A 105 9.90 12.17 -1.25
C VAL A 105 11.31 12.70 -1.59
N CYS A 106 12.22 11.78 -1.92
CA CYS A 106 13.65 12.04 -2.16
C CYS A 106 14.47 12.64 -0.99
N GLY A 107 13.86 12.93 0.16
CA GLY A 107 14.53 13.37 1.38
C GLY A 107 14.84 12.22 2.34
N ALA A 108 15.24 12.55 3.58
CA ALA A 108 15.35 11.57 4.65
C ALA A 108 13.98 11.03 5.11
N GLU A 109 12.94 11.85 4.96
CA GLU A 109 11.55 11.54 5.32
C GLU A 109 10.83 10.68 4.26
N LYS A 110 11.56 10.10 3.29
CA LYS A 110 11.01 9.29 2.20
C LYS A 110 10.57 7.88 2.59
N VAL A 111 10.30 7.67 3.88
CA VAL A 111 10.11 6.35 4.45
C VAL A 111 8.68 6.14 4.95
N ALA A 112 8.22 4.90 4.86
CA ALA A 112 6.96 4.44 5.45
C ALA A 112 7.13 3.07 6.09
N VAL A 113 6.26 2.76 7.05
CA VAL A 113 6.06 1.43 7.61
C VAL A 113 4.61 1.02 7.31
N VAL A 114 4.41 -0.19 6.80
CA VAL A 114 3.09 -0.70 6.41
C VAL A 114 2.91 -2.13 6.85
N GLU A 115 1.79 -2.42 7.50
CA GLU A 115 1.39 -3.79 7.81
C GLU A 115 0.72 -4.44 6.58
N ASP A 116 1.16 -5.65 6.22
CA ASP A 116 0.51 -6.51 5.24
C ASP A 116 0.42 -7.95 5.73
N THR A 117 -0.76 -8.55 5.59
CA THR A 117 -0.93 -9.98 5.85
C THR A 117 -0.41 -10.76 4.63
N PRO A 118 0.60 -11.63 4.79
CA PRO A 118 1.23 -12.31 3.67
C PRO A 118 0.23 -13.05 2.77
N TYR A 119 0.44 -12.93 1.45
CA TYR A 119 -0.37 -13.57 0.40
C TYR A 119 -1.78 -13.01 0.18
N THR A 120 -2.20 -12.02 0.95
CA THR A 120 -3.57 -11.48 0.87
C THR A 120 -3.65 -10.20 0.04
N TYR A 121 -2.54 -9.47 -0.07
CA TYR A 121 -2.49 -8.09 -0.57
C TYR A 121 -3.39 -7.12 0.21
N ASN A 122 -3.67 -7.42 1.48
CA ASN A 122 -4.52 -6.57 2.33
C ASN A 122 -3.90 -5.19 2.56
N GLY A 123 -2.57 -5.11 2.56
CA GLY A 123 -1.80 -3.88 2.70
C GLY A 123 -1.87 -2.93 1.50
N VAL A 124 -2.47 -3.29 0.36
CA VAL A 124 -2.50 -2.43 -0.85
C VAL A 124 -3.10 -1.05 -0.56
N HIS A 125 -4.15 -1.00 0.26
CA HIS A 125 -4.79 0.27 0.59
C HIS A 125 -3.90 1.13 1.49
N ARG A 126 -3.32 0.53 2.53
CA ARG A 126 -2.41 1.16 3.49
C ARG A 126 -1.16 1.67 2.77
N LEU A 127 -0.52 0.83 1.96
CA LEU A 127 0.63 1.21 1.14
C LEU A 127 0.32 2.41 0.23
N ALA A 128 -0.84 2.42 -0.44
CA ALA A 128 -1.21 3.56 -1.26
C ALA A 128 -1.47 4.83 -0.44
N HIS A 129 -2.02 4.70 0.77
CA HIS A 129 -2.26 5.79 1.70
C HIS A 129 -0.93 6.38 2.21
N GLU A 130 -0.02 5.55 2.70
CA GLU A 130 1.29 5.98 3.19
C GLU A 130 2.16 6.59 2.09
N VAL A 131 2.14 6.01 0.89
CA VAL A 131 2.81 6.59 -0.28
C VAL A 131 2.20 7.95 -0.64
N ALA A 132 0.88 8.13 -0.51
CA ALA A 132 0.26 9.42 -0.75
C ALA A 132 0.69 10.47 0.29
N HIS A 133 0.89 10.10 1.56
CA HIS A 133 1.55 10.97 2.55
C HIS A 133 2.94 11.38 2.08
N ILE A 134 3.81 10.44 1.73
CA ILE A 134 5.19 10.75 1.29
C ILE A 134 5.19 11.69 0.08
N LEU A 135 4.29 11.48 -0.87
CA LEU A 135 4.12 12.33 -2.06
C LEU A 135 3.54 13.71 -1.75
N GLY A 136 3.01 13.91 -0.54
CA GLY A 136 2.64 15.22 -0.02
C GLY A 136 1.18 15.39 0.35
N ALA A 137 0.32 14.39 0.23
CA ALA A 137 -1.07 14.51 0.63
C ALA A 137 -1.22 14.36 2.14
N SER A 138 -1.81 15.33 2.82
CA SER A 138 -2.32 15.11 4.17
C SER A 138 -3.61 14.30 4.11
N HIS A 139 -4.06 13.87 5.29
CA HIS A 139 -5.42 13.40 5.46
C HIS A 139 -6.45 14.39 4.91
N ASP A 140 -7.59 13.88 4.44
CA ASP A 140 -8.74 14.71 4.09
C ASP A 140 -9.25 15.44 5.35
N ASN A 141 -9.74 16.67 5.20
CA ASN A 141 -10.21 17.53 6.30
C ASN A 141 -9.12 17.92 7.33
N ALA A 142 -7.86 17.98 6.91
CA ALA A 142 -6.73 18.44 7.71
C ALA A 142 -6.36 19.89 7.40
N SER A 143 -5.84 20.60 8.40
CA SER A 143 -5.28 21.94 8.24
C SER A 143 -4.02 21.93 7.38
N ALA A 144 -3.67 23.09 6.83
CA ALA A 144 -2.39 23.27 6.14
C ALA A 144 -1.19 22.92 7.05
N LEU A 145 -0.18 22.26 6.48
CA LEU A 145 1.06 21.94 7.19
C LEU A 145 1.97 23.16 7.30
N GLU A 146 2.23 23.63 8.51
CA GLU A 146 3.07 24.81 8.78
C GLU A 146 4.50 24.66 8.24
N LYS A 147 5.03 23.43 8.19
CA LYS A 147 6.38 23.13 7.67
C LYS A 147 6.55 23.46 6.18
N PHE A 148 5.46 23.66 5.45
CA PHE A 148 5.46 23.98 4.02
C PHE A 148 4.77 25.33 3.77
N PRO A 149 5.52 26.44 3.65
CA PRO A 149 4.92 27.76 3.43
C PRO A 149 4.02 27.82 2.18
N GLY A 150 2.74 28.14 2.38
CA GLY A 150 1.74 28.20 1.30
C GLY A 150 1.11 26.86 0.92
N TYR A 151 1.39 25.78 1.68
CA TYR A 151 0.78 24.48 1.47
C TYR A 151 -0.75 24.54 1.64
N PRO A 152 -1.53 23.99 0.70
CA PRO A 152 -2.98 24.02 0.80
C PRO A 152 -3.47 23.02 1.84
N GLY A 153 -4.36 23.45 2.74
CA GLY A 153 -5.13 22.54 3.59
C GLY A 153 -6.12 21.68 2.79
N SER A 154 -6.73 20.69 3.44
CA SER A 154 -7.68 19.75 2.86
C SER A 154 -9.07 19.81 3.52
N GLU A 155 -9.38 20.87 4.27
CA GLU A 155 -10.67 21.11 4.97
C GLU A 155 -11.87 21.11 4.01
N SER A 156 -11.65 21.46 2.75
CA SER A 156 -12.68 21.40 1.69
C SER A 156 -12.98 19.98 1.20
N CYS A 157 -12.25 18.97 1.67
CA CYS A 157 -12.47 17.55 1.41
C CYS A 157 -12.87 16.84 2.71
N PRO A 158 -14.17 16.78 3.05
CA PRO A 158 -14.64 16.10 4.26
C PRO A 158 -14.28 14.61 4.29
N TRP A 159 -13.99 14.10 5.49
CA TRP A 159 -13.84 12.67 5.75
C TRP A 159 -14.96 11.83 5.13
N SER A 160 -16.21 12.27 5.23
CA SER A 160 -17.41 11.55 4.76
C SER A 160 -17.42 11.25 3.26
N HIS A 161 -16.59 11.91 2.45
CA HIS A 161 -16.42 11.56 1.04
C HIS A 161 -15.67 10.24 0.84
N GLY A 162 -14.85 9.84 1.82
CA GLY A 162 -14.17 8.55 1.89
C GLY A 162 -13.19 8.28 0.75
N TYR A 163 -12.43 9.30 0.34
CA TYR A 163 -11.30 9.14 -0.58
C TYR A 163 -10.14 8.39 0.10
N LEU A 164 -9.07 8.10 -0.64
CA LEU A 164 -7.91 7.33 -0.15
C LEU A 164 -7.35 7.87 1.18
N MET A 165 -7.33 9.19 1.35
CA MET A 165 -6.78 9.86 2.54
C MET A 165 -7.82 10.08 3.65
N SER A 166 -8.94 9.34 3.61
CA SER A 166 -10.02 9.45 4.59
C SER A 166 -10.10 8.24 5.53
N TYR A 167 -10.41 8.48 6.81
CA TYR A 167 -10.77 7.42 7.78
C TYR A 167 -12.16 6.80 7.53
N CYS A 168 -12.99 7.38 6.68
CA CYS A 168 -14.36 6.91 6.41
C CYS A 168 -14.45 6.05 5.15
N GLU A 169 -15.39 5.11 5.12
CA GLU A 169 -15.66 4.29 3.94
C GLU A 169 -16.36 5.10 2.82
N GLY A 170 -15.65 5.31 1.71
CA GLY A 170 -16.16 6.00 0.50
C GLY A 170 -16.45 5.11 -0.70
N ARG A 171 -16.50 3.78 -0.54
CA ARG A 171 -16.85 2.78 -1.57
C ARG A 171 -15.93 2.80 -2.79
N ARG A 172 -16.26 3.64 -3.76
CA ARG A 172 -15.45 3.83 -4.98
C ARG A 172 -14.41 4.94 -4.78
N ASN A 173 -14.68 5.91 -3.91
CA ASN A 173 -13.80 7.03 -3.66
C ASN A 173 -12.51 6.61 -2.98
N ARG A 174 -12.55 5.59 -2.11
CA ARG A 174 -11.36 5.05 -1.43
C ARG A 174 -10.25 4.58 -2.37
N TYR A 175 -10.57 4.39 -3.64
CA TYR A 175 -9.66 3.97 -4.70
C TYR A 175 -9.08 5.16 -5.50
N LYS A 176 -9.22 6.38 -4.98
CA LYS A 176 -8.84 7.63 -5.63
C LYS A 176 -8.37 8.65 -4.61
N LEU A 177 -7.51 9.55 -5.04
CA LEU A 177 -7.19 10.77 -4.30
C LEU A 177 -8.33 11.80 -4.43
N SER A 178 -8.59 12.55 -3.37
CA SER A 178 -9.48 13.71 -3.41
C SER A 178 -8.86 14.83 -4.26
N ASN A 179 -9.63 15.87 -4.61
CA ASN A 179 -9.03 17.06 -5.23
C ASN A 179 -8.04 17.76 -4.31
N CYS A 180 -8.26 17.73 -2.98
CA CYS A 180 -7.33 18.30 -2.01
C CYS A 180 -5.99 17.54 -2.01
N SER A 181 -6.02 16.22 -1.86
CA SER A 181 -4.80 15.40 -1.89
C SER A 181 -4.02 15.59 -3.19
N ARG A 182 -4.70 15.66 -4.34
CA ARG A 182 -4.05 15.92 -5.64
C ARG A 182 -3.39 17.31 -5.71
N ASN A 183 -4.02 18.33 -5.13
CA ASN A 183 -3.45 19.68 -5.08
C ASN A 183 -2.22 19.76 -4.16
N GLN A 184 -2.25 19.06 -3.03
CA GLN A 184 -1.14 18.98 -2.10
C GLN A 184 0.07 18.23 -2.70
N VAL A 185 -0.17 17.11 -3.37
CA VAL A 185 0.89 16.39 -4.11
C VAL A 185 1.50 17.29 -5.20
N ARG A 186 0.69 18.04 -5.95
CA ARG A 186 1.19 19.04 -6.94
C ARG A 186 2.04 20.11 -6.28
N PHE A 187 1.62 20.59 -5.11
CA PHE A 187 2.33 21.61 -4.37
C PHE A 187 3.73 21.12 -4.01
N ILE A 188 3.84 19.93 -3.40
CA ILE A 188 5.14 19.33 -3.05
C ILE A 188 5.97 19.08 -4.32
N TYR A 189 5.38 18.48 -5.36
CA TYR A 189 6.08 18.21 -6.62
C TYR A 189 6.78 19.45 -7.22
N ARG A 190 6.13 20.62 -7.19
CA ARG A 190 6.70 21.87 -7.72
C ARG A 190 7.89 22.39 -6.94
N THR A 191 8.09 21.92 -5.71
CA THR A 191 9.22 22.29 -4.86
C THR A 191 10.40 21.32 -4.98
N LEU A 192 10.20 20.18 -5.65
CA LEU A 192 11.23 19.16 -5.81
C LEU A 192 12.33 19.62 -6.76
N ARG A 193 13.56 19.17 -6.46
CA ARG A 193 14.69 19.38 -7.37
C ARG A 193 14.57 18.48 -8.59
N LYS A 194 15.26 18.85 -9.67
CA LYS A 194 15.23 18.12 -10.94
C LYS A 194 15.66 16.67 -10.80
N GLU A 195 16.67 16.42 -9.97
CA GLU A 195 17.21 15.08 -9.73
C GLU A 195 16.18 14.12 -9.11
N CYS A 196 15.19 14.66 -8.39
CA CYS A 196 14.08 13.88 -7.82
C CYS A 196 12.94 13.65 -8.82
N THR A 197 12.77 14.56 -9.79
CA THR A 197 11.67 14.48 -10.77
C THR A 197 12.05 13.79 -12.07
N ASP A 198 13.36 13.72 -12.37
CA ASP A 198 13.88 13.14 -13.59
C ASP A 198 14.07 11.62 -13.41
N VAL A 199 13.48 10.84 -14.31
CA VAL A 199 13.57 9.36 -14.25
C VAL A 199 14.93 8.92 -14.78
N SER A 200 15.76 8.37 -13.89
CA SER A 200 17.14 7.96 -14.19
C SER A 200 17.31 6.44 -14.42
N GLU A 201 16.36 5.62 -13.95
CA GLU A 201 16.40 4.16 -14.04
C GLU A 201 15.08 3.59 -14.60
N GLU A 202 15.15 2.41 -15.23
CA GLU A 202 13.97 1.60 -15.51
C GLU A 202 13.64 0.70 -14.32
N ALA A 203 12.39 0.26 -14.22
CA ALA A 203 11.96 -0.66 -13.17
C ALA A 203 12.79 -1.95 -13.19
N CYS A 204 13.44 -2.30 -12.07
CA CYS A 204 14.18 -3.57 -11.97
C CYS A 204 13.25 -4.78 -11.93
N TYR A 205 12.09 -4.63 -11.28
CA TYR A 205 11.13 -5.71 -11.09
C TYR A 205 9.74 -5.28 -11.57
N THR A 206 9.10 -6.16 -12.35
CA THR A 206 7.76 -5.94 -12.90
C THR A 206 6.91 -7.19 -12.74
N SER A 207 5.60 -7.00 -12.80
CA SER A 207 4.60 -8.07 -12.81
C SER A 207 3.51 -7.71 -13.81
N ASP A 208 3.02 -8.70 -14.55
CA ASP A 208 1.84 -8.56 -15.41
C ASP A 208 0.52 -8.84 -14.65
N PHE A 209 0.62 -9.13 -13.36
CA PHE A 209 -0.52 -9.55 -12.55
C PHE A 209 -1.04 -8.43 -11.67
N TYR A 210 -2.29 -8.60 -11.26
CA TYR A 210 -2.94 -7.84 -10.20
C TYR A 210 -3.38 -8.80 -9.09
N PRO A 211 -3.47 -8.33 -7.82
CA PRO A 211 -3.70 -9.17 -6.64
C PRO A 211 -4.85 -10.19 -6.71
N GLY A 212 -5.94 -9.85 -7.41
CA GLY A 212 -7.12 -10.69 -7.58
C GLY A 212 -7.12 -11.56 -8.84
N MET A 213 -6.09 -11.47 -9.68
CA MET A 213 -5.95 -12.35 -10.84
C MET A 213 -5.64 -13.78 -10.40
N ASN A 214 -6.10 -14.76 -11.19
CA ASN A 214 -5.86 -16.19 -10.97
C ASN A 214 -6.33 -16.78 -9.64
N ILE A 215 -7.06 -16.01 -8.82
CA ILE A 215 -7.72 -16.52 -7.62
C ILE A 215 -9.24 -16.50 -7.76
N THR A 216 -9.88 -17.52 -7.21
CA THR A 216 -11.33 -17.60 -7.09
C THR A 216 -11.80 -16.82 -5.87
N ARG A 217 -13.09 -16.45 -5.84
CA ARG A 217 -13.71 -15.85 -4.65
C ARG A 217 -13.64 -16.74 -3.40
N ARG A 218 -13.50 -18.06 -3.57
CA ARG A 218 -13.32 -18.99 -2.45
C ARG A 218 -11.90 -18.92 -1.92
N GLU A 219 -10.89 -18.97 -2.79
CA GLU A 219 -9.49 -18.80 -2.39
C GLU A 219 -9.27 -17.44 -1.75
N PHE A 220 -9.84 -16.37 -2.32
CA PHE A 220 -9.82 -15.04 -1.70
C PHE A 220 -10.33 -15.07 -0.25
N CYS A 221 -11.50 -15.66 0.01
CA CYS A 221 -12.02 -15.76 1.38
C CYS A 221 -11.15 -16.60 2.31
N LYS A 222 -10.45 -17.63 1.80
CA LYS A 222 -9.51 -18.42 2.60
C LYS A 222 -8.23 -17.65 2.90
N LEU A 223 -7.73 -16.86 1.95
CA LEU A 223 -6.57 -16.01 2.13
C LEU A 223 -6.84 -14.90 3.16
N MET A 224 -8.00 -14.24 3.07
CA MET A 224 -8.38 -13.20 4.03
C MET A 224 -8.64 -13.73 5.46
N HIS A 225 -8.73 -15.04 5.63
CA HIS A 225 -9.01 -15.71 6.90
C HIS A 225 -8.10 -16.95 7.02
N LEU A 226 -6.79 -16.73 7.01
CA LEU A 226 -5.82 -17.80 7.26
C LEU A 226 -6.12 -18.48 8.60
N GLY A 227 -6.00 -19.81 8.64
CA GLY A 227 -6.42 -20.62 9.79
C GLY A 227 -7.89 -21.06 9.77
N GLU A 228 -8.73 -20.48 8.89
CA GLU A 228 -10.16 -20.82 8.81
C GLU A 228 -10.49 -21.67 7.56
N PRO A 229 -10.38 -23.01 7.61
CA PRO A 229 -10.47 -23.87 6.43
C PRO A 229 -11.86 -23.82 5.75
N THR A 230 -12.90 -23.47 6.50
CA THR A 230 -14.28 -23.40 6.02
C THR A 230 -14.64 -22.06 5.38
N ALA A 231 -13.74 -21.07 5.40
CA ALA A 231 -13.96 -19.74 4.87
C ALA A 231 -14.35 -19.76 3.38
N LYS A 232 -15.49 -19.13 3.08
CA LYS A 232 -16.06 -19.08 1.73
C LYS A 232 -17.02 -17.89 1.56
N PRO A 233 -17.32 -17.49 0.32
CA PRO A 233 -18.36 -16.49 0.08
C PRO A 233 -19.71 -16.94 0.62
N LYS A 234 -20.42 -16.07 1.34
CA LYS A 234 -21.79 -16.32 1.84
C LYS A 234 -22.73 -16.76 0.72
N HIS A 235 -22.60 -16.13 -0.44
CA HIS A 235 -23.40 -16.43 -1.62
C HIS A 235 -22.53 -16.56 -2.87
N LYS A 236 -22.88 -17.51 -3.75
CA LYS A 236 -22.22 -17.66 -5.07
C LYS A 236 -22.42 -16.43 -5.96
N ARG A 237 -23.52 -15.68 -5.78
CA ARG A 237 -23.83 -14.42 -6.46
C ARG A 237 -24.42 -13.46 -5.43
N SER A 238 -24.04 -12.18 -5.50
CA SER A 238 -24.48 -11.14 -4.58
C SER A 238 -24.33 -9.79 -5.26
N SER A 239 -25.28 -8.88 -5.03
CA SER A 239 -25.15 -7.47 -5.44
C SER A 239 -23.93 -6.77 -4.84
N ARG A 240 -23.35 -7.30 -3.75
CA ARG A 240 -22.07 -6.82 -3.21
C ARG A 240 -20.91 -7.06 -4.18
N HIS A 241 -20.91 -8.18 -4.92
CA HIS A 241 -19.83 -8.45 -5.88
C HIS A 241 -19.79 -7.39 -6.99
N GLU A 242 -20.95 -6.87 -7.40
CA GLU A 242 -21.05 -5.79 -8.38
C GLU A 242 -20.46 -4.46 -7.88
N GLN A 243 -20.36 -4.31 -6.55
CA GLN A 243 -19.69 -3.21 -5.87
C GLN A 243 -18.25 -3.58 -5.46
N CYS A 244 -17.72 -4.70 -5.98
CA CYS A 244 -16.40 -5.22 -5.62
C CYS A 244 -16.22 -5.44 -4.11
N ARG A 245 -17.27 -5.96 -3.49
CA ARG A 245 -17.28 -6.36 -2.08
C ARG A 245 -17.76 -7.79 -1.95
N ILE A 246 -17.26 -8.50 -0.96
CA ILE A 246 -17.61 -9.90 -0.74
C ILE A 246 -17.78 -10.16 0.75
N LYS A 247 -18.85 -10.88 1.11
CA LYS A 247 -19.06 -11.34 2.49
C LYS A 247 -18.50 -12.76 2.58
N CYS A 248 -17.37 -12.92 3.26
CA CYS A 248 -16.76 -14.20 3.57
C CYS A 248 -17.34 -14.70 4.89
N CYS A 249 -17.66 -15.99 4.97
CA CYS A 249 -18.16 -16.62 6.18
C CYS A 249 -17.43 -17.94 6.43
N TRP A 250 -17.19 -18.24 7.69
CA TRP A 250 -16.60 -19.49 8.18
C TRP A 250 -17.39 -19.98 9.40
N LYS A 251 -17.10 -21.19 9.86
CA LYS A 251 -17.74 -21.80 11.02
C LYS A 251 -16.68 -22.35 11.96
N TYR A 252 -16.93 -22.18 13.25
CA TYR A 252 -16.35 -23.02 14.29
C TYR A 252 -17.26 -24.22 14.53
N GLU A 253 -16.72 -25.34 14.99
CA GLU A 253 -17.42 -26.63 15.10
C GLU A 253 -18.76 -26.52 15.85
N ASP A 254 -18.86 -25.63 16.84
CA ASP A 254 -20.02 -25.50 17.74
C ASP A 254 -20.77 -24.14 17.70
N PHE A 255 -20.46 -23.24 16.75
CA PHE A 255 -21.02 -21.87 16.75
C PHE A 255 -21.80 -21.48 15.47
N VAL A 256 -22.64 -20.45 15.62
CA VAL A 256 -23.26 -19.72 14.50
C VAL A 256 -22.14 -19.15 13.62
N GLY A 257 -22.22 -19.37 12.31
CA GLY A 257 -21.14 -18.98 11.38
C GLY A 257 -20.82 -17.49 11.43
N VAL A 258 -19.53 -17.16 11.58
CA VAL A 258 -19.01 -15.80 11.57
C VAL A 258 -18.85 -15.32 10.13
N CYS A 259 -19.04 -14.02 9.90
CA CYS A 259 -18.87 -13.46 8.57
C CYS A 259 -18.28 -12.05 8.61
N GLN A 260 -17.32 -11.78 7.73
CA GLN A 260 -16.73 -10.45 7.52
C GLN A 260 -16.93 -10.00 6.06
N VAL A 261 -17.05 -8.69 5.86
CA VAL A 261 -17.12 -8.10 4.52
C VAL A 261 -15.76 -7.55 4.14
N HIS A 262 -15.26 -7.99 3.00
CA HIS A 262 -13.99 -7.58 2.43
C HIS A 262 -14.19 -6.88 1.09
N TYR A 263 -13.21 -6.07 0.71
CA TYR A 263 -13.13 -5.51 -0.63
C TYR A 263 -12.42 -6.49 -1.54
N MET A 264 -12.98 -6.69 -2.72
CA MET A 264 -12.44 -7.61 -3.70
C MET A 264 -11.21 -7.00 -4.36
N SER A 265 -10.09 -7.72 -4.32
CA SER A 265 -8.83 -7.30 -4.93
C SER A 265 -8.94 -6.99 -6.42
N GLU A 266 -8.05 -6.13 -6.91
CA GLU A 266 -7.95 -5.74 -8.33
C GLU A 266 -7.75 -7.00 -9.19
N GLY A 267 -8.62 -7.24 -10.18
CA GLY A 267 -8.59 -8.44 -11.03
C GLY A 267 -9.53 -9.56 -10.58
N LEU A 268 -10.06 -9.52 -9.35
CA LEU A 268 -10.93 -10.60 -8.84
C LEU A 268 -12.26 -10.65 -9.61
N LYS A 269 -12.68 -11.87 -10.02
CA LYS A 269 -13.94 -12.08 -10.75
C LYS A 269 -15.16 -11.71 -9.90
N CYS A 270 -15.85 -10.64 -10.32
CA CYS A 270 -17.09 -10.16 -9.70
C CYS A 270 -18.36 -10.65 -10.42
N GLY A 271 -18.24 -11.08 -11.68
CA GLY A 271 -19.35 -11.61 -12.47
C GLY A 271 -18.89 -12.34 -13.72
N PRO A 272 -19.82 -12.85 -14.55
CA PRO A 272 -19.47 -13.50 -15.82
C PRO A 272 -18.65 -12.55 -16.71
N SER A 273 -17.42 -12.93 -17.01
CA SER A 273 -16.43 -12.12 -17.76
C SER A 273 -16.17 -10.72 -17.19
N LYS A 274 -16.52 -10.45 -15.92
CA LYS A 274 -16.30 -9.17 -15.24
C LYS A 274 -15.33 -9.33 -14.08
N THR A 275 -14.46 -8.35 -13.88
CA THR A 275 -13.50 -8.29 -12.77
C THR A 275 -13.62 -6.96 -12.02
N CYS A 276 -13.02 -6.91 -10.84
CA CYS A 276 -12.94 -5.69 -10.04
C CYS A 276 -11.77 -4.82 -10.45
N LYS A 277 -12.03 -3.55 -10.76
CA LYS A 277 -11.00 -2.53 -10.93
C LYS A 277 -11.43 -1.23 -10.24
N ARG A 278 -10.67 -0.71 -9.27
CA ARG A 278 -10.99 0.52 -8.50
C ARG A 278 -12.44 0.56 -8.00
N GLY A 279 -12.93 -0.55 -7.43
CA GLY A 279 -14.30 -0.64 -6.89
C GLY A 279 -15.42 -0.77 -7.94
N VAL A 280 -15.07 -0.98 -9.21
CA VAL A 280 -16.02 -1.13 -10.32
C VAL A 280 -15.98 -2.54 -10.87
N CYS A 281 -17.12 -3.23 -10.86
CA CYS A 281 -17.30 -4.53 -11.51
C CYS A 281 -17.69 -4.36 -12.98
N ALA A 282 -16.75 -4.54 -13.90
CA ALA A 282 -16.99 -4.41 -15.33
C ALA A 282 -16.08 -5.34 -16.16
N ARG A 283 -16.25 -5.30 -17.48
CA ARG A 283 -15.28 -5.90 -18.41
C ARG A 283 -14.12 -4.93 -18.55
N HIS A 284 -13.03 -5.21 -17.84
CA HIS A 284 -11.85 -4.36 -17.88
C HIS A 284 -10.82 -4.92 -18.85
N GLN A 285 -10.14 -4.02 -19.56
CA GLN A 285 -8.85 -4.34 -20.16
C GLN A 285 -7.80 -4.21 -19.06
N TRP A 286 -7.13 -5.31 -18.78
CA TRP A 286 -5.95 -5.33 -17.94
C TRP A 286 -4.76 -5.20 -18.88
N ASN A 287 -4.11 -4.05 -18.82
CA ASN A 287 -2.87 -3.87 -19.54
C ASN A 287 -1.88 -4.87 -18.95
N LYS A 288 -1.27 -5.69 -19.81
CA LYS A 288 0.04 -6.24 -19.48
C LYS A 288 0.97 -5.06 -19.31
N SER A 289 1.90 -5.11 -18.36
CA SER A 289 2.89 -4.07 -18.25
C SER A 289 3.60 -3.98 -19.61
N ILE A 290 3.38 -2.91 -20.38
CA ILE A 290 4.00 -2.76 -21.69
C ILE A 290 5.42 -2.24 -21.44
N ARG A 291 6.37 -3.07 -20.95
CA ARG A 291 7.83 -2.83 -21.08
C ARG A 291 8.60 -4.14 -21.12
N ARG A 292 9.68 -4.13 -21.92
CA ARG A 292 10.46 -5.29 -22.37
C ARG A 292 11.05 -6.05 -21.17
N SER A 293 11.03 -7.38 -21.26
CA SER A 293 11.88 -8.25 -20.45
C SER A 293 13.33 -7.80 -20.58
N VAL A 294 13.86 -7.12 -19.57
CA VAL A 294 15.30 -7.04 -19.38
C VAL A 294 15.69 -8.32 -18.67
N GLN A 295 16.57 -9.10 -19.29
CA GLN A 295 17.21 -10.25 -18.66
C GLN A 295 17.70 -9.82 -17.27
N THR A 296 17.23 -10.52 -16.26
CA THR A 296 17.75 -10.48 -14.89
C THR A 296 19.27 -10.63 -14.92
N GLN A 297 20.00 -9.51 -14.84
CA GLN A 297 21.33 -9.55 -14.25
C GLN A 297 21.12 -9.55 -12.75
N HIS A 298 21.32 -10.72 -12.15
CA HIS A 298 21.37 -10.95 -10.71
C HIS A 298 22.61 -10.25 -10.10
N THR A 299 22.71 -8.92 -10.23
CA THR A 299 23.86 -8.14 -9.72
C THR A 299 23.49 -7.00 -8.79
N ASN A 300 22.20 -6.79 -8.47
CA ASN A 300 21.76 -5.77 -7.51
C ASN A 300 21.39 -6.33 -6.12
N LEU A 301 21.81 -7.55 -5.81
CA LEU A 301 21.83 -8.04 -4.44
C LEU A 301 23.02 -7.39 -3.76
N ILE A 302 22.78 -6.48 -2.81
CA ILE A 302 23.80 -6.11 -1.82
C ILE A 302 23.70 -7.21 -0.75
N PRO A 303 24.65 -8.15 -0.65
CA PRO A 303 24.74 -8.98 0.54
C PRO A 303 25.04 -8.03 1.70
N SER A 304 24.28 -8.16 2.79
CA SER A 304 24.69 -7.61 4.09
C SER A 304 26.05 -8.21 4.46
N ASN A 305 27.12 -7.50 4.11
CA ASN A 305 28.44 -7.76 4.62
C ASN A 305 28.55 -7.04 5.97
N LYS A 306 28.23 -7.77 7.03
CA LYS A 306 28.66 -7.61 8.43
C LYS A 306 28.90 -6.19 8.99
N ALA A 307 28.27 -5.97 10.16
CA ALA A 307 28.29 -4.82 11.07
C ALA A 307 27.41 -3.67 10.55
N PHE A 308 26.20 -3.53 11.07
CA PHE A 308 25.86 -3.01 12.40
C PHE A 308 24.48 -3.47 12.82
#